data_AF-A0A365PSL0-F1
#
_entry.id   AF-A0A365PSL0-F1
#
_cell.length_a   1.000
_cell.length_b   1.000
_cell.length_c   1.000
_cell.angle_alpha   90.00
_cell.angle_beta   90.00
_cell.angle_gamma   90.00
#
_symmetry.space_group_name_H-M   'P 1'
#
loop_
_entity.id
_entity.type
_entity.pdbx_description
1 polymer ?
#
loop_
_entity_poly.entity_id
_entity_poly.type
_entity_poly.pdbx_seq_one_letter_code
_entity_poly.pdbx_strand_id
1 'polypeptide(L)'
;MSRLLLILAASLSFVLAAAVRAAEPFDPFGAAGIDSQPGAQVPLDTRFTDDSGESVTLAELLDGRPAVLVPVYFRCPNVCGSQLASLFNLLGSVPFELGKDYVVIAYSFNPQETPADARAERDKLVRRWPALAGSQAVHLLTGPESASRRVSDALGFRYRWDAEIQEYAHASAIATLSPSGKLVQWLYGLGYQPNDLRLALTDAGEGRVGDFSDQLLLLCYHYNPRTGGYDNWVIGALQVGGTGTALALLGFIGLSLWRERRKREGGDER
;
A
#
# COMPACT_ATOMS: atom_id res chain seq x y z
N MET A 1 31.35 25.08 54.55
CA MET A 1 30.87 25.88 53.40
C MET A 1 31.20 25.23 52.05
N SER A 2 32.40 24.67 51.83
CA SER A 2 32.77 24.04 50.55
C SER A 2 31.94 22.79 50.16
N ARG A 3 31.52 21.96 51.13
CA ARG A 3 30.72 20.74 50.84
C ARG A 3 29.26 21.00 50.45
N LEU A 4 28.65 22.10 50.91
CA LEU A 4 27.26 22.45 50.52
C LEU A 4 27.19 22.99 49.09
N LEU A 5 28.21 23.75 48.66
CA LEU A 5 28.32 24.28 47.29
C LEU A 5 28.51 23.17 46.25
N LEU A 6 29.24 22.11 46.59
CA LEU A 6 29.43 20.93 45.73
C LEU A 6 28.14 20.11 45.56
N ILE A 7 27.32 20.00 46.61
CA ILE A 7 26.04 19.28 46.56
C ILE A 7 25.00 20.09 45.77
N LEU A 8 24.95 21.42 45.93
CA LEU A 8 24.07 22.27 45.12
C LEU A 8 24.45 22.25 43.64
N ALA A 9 25.74 22.34 43.31
CA ALA A 9 26.21 22.28 41.93
C ALA A 9 25.89 20.91 41.27
N ALA A 10 26.07 19.81 42.00
CA ALA A 10 25.73 18.47 41.51
C ALA A 10 24.22 18.28 41.29
N SER A 11 23.37 18.88 42.15
CA SER A 11 21.91 18.83 41.97
C SER A 11 21.41 19.67 40.79
N LEU A 12 22.07 20.80 40.48
CA LEU A 12 21.72 21.66 39.35
C LEU A 12 22.10 21.01 38.00
N SER A 13 23.20 20.23 37.97
CA SER A 13 23.59 19.46 36.77
C SER A 13 22.65 18.28 36.48
N PHE A 14 22.03 17.69 37.51
CA PHE A 14 21.12 16.55 37.32
C PHE A 14 19.73 16.98 36.81
N VAL A 15 19.28 18.19 37.14
CA VAL A 15 17.98 18.73 36.65
C VAL A 15 18.08 19.19 35.20
N LEU A 16 19.25 19.62 34.72
CA LEU A 16 19.43 20.08 33.33
C LEU A 16 19.50 18.92 32.31
N ALA A 17 19.85 17.70 32.74
CA ALA A 17 19.91 16.52 31.87
C ALA A 17 18.53 15.90 31.57
N ALA A 18 17.48 16.24 32.33
CA ALA A 18 16.15 15.65 32.17
C ALA A 18 15.26 16.35 31.11
N ALA A 19 15.71 17.47 30.55
CA ALA A 19 14.89 18.28 29.62
C ALA A 19 15.26 18.14 28.13
N VAL A 20 16.36 17.44 27.79
CA VAL A 20 16.67 17.15 26.39
C VAL A 20 16.06 15.81 26.03
N ARG A 21 14.74 15.78 25.83
CA ARG A 21 14.18 14.77 24.92
C ARG A 21 14.71 15.13 23.55
N ALA A 22 15.79 14.48 23.13
CA ALA A 22 16.16 14.48 21.73
C ALA A 22 14.90 14.12 20.95
N ALA A 23 14.48 15.00 20.04
CA ALA A 23 13.44 14.64 19.09
C ALA A 23 13.91 13.36 18.41
N GLU A 24 13.14 12.29 18.52
CA GLU A 24 13.40 11.06 17.78
C GLU A 24 13.67 11.44 16.32
N PRO A 25 14.75 10.92 15.70
CA PRO A 25 15.00 11.17 14.28
C PRO A 25 13.72 10.87 13.50
N PHE A 26 13.34 11.77 12.58
CA PHE A 26 12.22 11.50 11.70
C PHE A 26 12.48 10.15 11.01
N ASP A 27 11.61 9.16 11.28
CA ASP A 27 11.60 7.88 10.58
C ASP A 27 10.46 7.94 9.54
N PRO A 28 10.76 8.29 8.29
CA PRO A 28 9.76 8.33 7.22
C PRO A 28 9.02 7.01 7.07
N PHE A 29 9.67 5.88 7.34
CA PHE A 29 9.11 4.54 7.11
C PHE A 29 8.20 4.07 8.24
N GLY A 30 8.39 4.54 9.46
CA GLY A 30 7.45 4.37 10.57
C GLY A 30 6.26 5.33 10.49
N ALA A 31 6.52 6.56 10.02
CA ALA A 31 5.54 7.64 10.00
C ALA A 31 4.61 7.62 8.77
N ALA A 32 5.05 7.07 7.64
CA ALA A 32 4.38 7.20 6.34
C ALA A 32 4.15 5.84 5.67
N GLY A 33 3.23 5.07 6.26
CA GLY A 33 2.86 3.73 5.80
C GLY A 33 1.35 3.58 5.62
N ILE A 34 0.92 2.38 5.25
CA ILE A 34 -0.49 2.04 5.10
C ILE A 34 -0.83 0.97 6.12
N ASP A 35 -1.76 1.30 7.02
CA ASP A 35 -2.31 0.34 7.96
C ASP A 35 -3.34 -0.55 7.25
N SER A 36 -3.33 -1.84 7.56
CA SER A 36 -4.31 -2.77 7.00
C SER A 36 -5.70 -2.43 7.55
N GLN A 37 -6.61 -2.05 6.65
CA GLN A 37 -7.99 -1.69 6.93
C GLN A 37 -8.96 -2.44 5.99
N PRO A 38 -9.04 -3.78 6.05
CA PRO A 38 -9.84 -4.56 5.10
C PRO A 38 -11.32 -4.15 5.15
N GLY A 39 -11.89 -3.82 3.99
CA GLY A 39 -13.31 -3.47 3.87
C GLY A 39 -13.69 -2.12 4.46
N ALA A 40 -12.70 -1.29 4.82
CA ALA A 40 -12.95 0.04 5.31
C ALA A 40 -13.77 0.85 4.30
N GLN A 41 -14.71 1.62 4.82
CA GLN A 41 -15.60 2.45 4.02
C GLN A 41 -14.92 3.80 3.78
N VAL A 42 -14.73 4.17 2.51
CA VAL A 42 -14.29 5.53 2.20
C VAL A 42 -15.41 6.51 2.61
N PRO A 43 -15.08 7.65 3.24
CA PRO A 43 -16.11 8.60 3.65
C PRO A 43 -16.72 9.32 2.44
N LEU A 44 -17.81 8.76 1.93
CA LEU A 44 -18.44 9.08 0.63
C LEU A 44 -18.93 10.53 0.51
N ASP A 45 -19.32 11.12 1.63
CA ASP A 45 -19.79 12.50 1.75
C ASP A 45 -18.64 13.53 1.77
N THR A 46 -17.37 13.09 1.73
CA THR A 46 -16.23 14.00 1.71
C THR A 46 -16.25 14.85 0.45
N ARG A 47 -16.24 16.17 0.63
CA ARG A 47 -16.20 17.13 -0.47
C ARG A 47 -14.76 17.48 -0.83
N PHE A 48 -14.49 17.45 -2.13
CA PHE A 48 -13.30 17.98 -2.76
C PHE A 48 -13.68 19.03 -3.80
N THR A 49 -12.68 19.66 -4.40
CA THR A 49 -12.80 20.45 -5.61
C THR A 49 -12.08 19.73 -6.74
N ASP A 50 -12.77 19.50 -7.84
CA ASP A 50 -12.18 18.88 -9.02
C ASP A 50 -11.26 19.85 -9.77
N ASP A 51 -10.72 19.40 -10.91
CA ASP A 51 -9.87 20.22 -11.75
C ASP A 51 -10.68 21.23 -12.60
N SER A 52 -12.01 21.17 -12.66
CA SER A 52 -12.83 22.24 -13.25
C SER A 52 -13.08 23.39 -12.27
N GLY A 53 -12.93 23.13 -10.96
CA GLY A 53 -13.25 24.06 -9.87
C GLY A 53 -14.61 23.79 -9.23
N GLU A 54 -15.27 22.70 -9.61
CA GLU A 54 -16.56 22.27 -9.07
C GLU A 54 -16.37 21.52 -7.75
N SER A 55 -17.30 21.73 -6.80
CA SER A 55 -17.31 20.95 -5.55
C SER A 55 -18.04 19.64 -5.75
N VAL A 56 -17.33 18.53 -5.54
CA VAL A 56 -17.80 17.17 -5.77
C VAL A 56 -17.61 16.31 -4.52
N THR A 57 -18.42 15.27 -4.36
CA THR A 57 -18.29 14.25 -3.33
C THR A 57 -17.76 12.94 -3.90
N LEU A 58 -17.10 12.12 -3.07
CA LEU A 58 -16.65 10.79 -3.52
C LEU A 58 -17.83 9.90 -3.97
N ALA A 59 -19.01 10.05 -3.36
CA ALA A 59 -20.23 9.36 -3.79
C ALA A 59 -20.60 9.66 -5.24
N GLU A 60 -20.61 10.94 -5.61
CA GLU A 60 -20.95 11.41 -6.96
C GLU A 60 -19.94 10.92 -8.00
N LEU A 61 -18.65 10.88 -7.65
CA LEU A 61 -17.59 10.43 -8.56
C LEU A 61 -17.61 8.92 -8.80
N LEU A 62 -17.92 8.13 -7.76
CA LEU A 62 -18.06 6.68 -7.90
C LEU A 62 -19.22 6.33 -8.84
N ASP A 63 -20.38 6.99 -8.67
CA ASP A 63 -21.57 6.79 -9.51
C ASP A 63 -21.93 5.29 -9.66
N GLY A 64 -21.82 4.55 -8.56
CA GLY A 64 -22.09 3.10 -8.54
C GLY A 64 -21.08 2.22 -9.29
N ARG A 65 -19.89 2.74 -9.63
CA ARG A 65 -18.80 2.00 -10.27
C ARG A 65 -17.64 1.77 -9.30
N PRO A 66 -16.85 0.69 -9.49
CA PRO A 66 -15.56 0.54 -8.84
C PRO A 66 -14.63 1.73 -9.15
N ALA A 67 -13.68 1.99 -8.27
CA ALA A 67 -12.69 3.04 -8.50
C ALA A 67 -11.26 2.60 -8.19
N VAL A 68 -10.32 3.15 -8.96
CA VAL A 68 -8.91 3.22 -8.58
C VAL A 68 -8.69 4.56 -7.89
N LEU A 69 -8.50 4.54 -6.56
CA LEU A 69 -8.21 5.71 -5.75
C LEU A 69 -6.69 5.91 -5.63
N VAL A 70 -6.21 7.12 -5.89
CA VAL A 70 -4.78 7.43 -6.00
C VAL A 70 -4.43 8.61 -5.09
N PRO A 71 -3.89 8.38 -3.89
CA PRO A 71 -3.40 9.45 -3.02
C PRO A 71 -2.08 10.01 -3.56
N VAL A 72 -2.07 11.25 -4.01
CA VAL A 72 -0.90 11.95 -4.56
C VAL A 72 -0.90 13.41 -4.14
N TYR A 73 0.01 14.22 -4.67
CA TYR A 73 -0.15 15.67 -4.82
C TYR A 73 0.57 16.10 -6.11
N PHE A 74 -0.06 17.00 -6.86
CA PHE A 74 0.25 17.28 -8.26
C PHE A 74 1.55 18.06 -8.49
N ARG A 75 2.02 18.81 -7.49
CA ARG A 75 3.29 19.54 -7.50
C ARG A 75 4.44 18.78 -6.85
N CYS A 76 4.28 17.49 -6.55
CA CYS A 76 5.36 16.67 -6.05
C CYS A 76 6.54 16.66 -7.04
N PRO A 77 7.74 17.08 -6.63
CA PRO A 77 8.92 17.07 -7.51
C PRO A 77 9.51 15.66 -7.69
N ASN A 78 9.00 14.67 -6.95
CA ASN A 78 9.53 13.32 -6.88
C ASN A 78 8.60 12.30 -7.55
N VAL A 79 8.00 11.40 -6.74
CA VAL A 79 7.47 10.13 -7.23
C VAL A 79 6.00 10.21 -7.69
N CYS A 80 5.20 11.17 -7.20
CA CYS A 80 3.76 11.18 -7.50
C CYS A 80 3.43 11.26 -8.99
N GLY A 81 4.16 12.10 -9.76
CA GLY A 81 3.97 12.17 -11.21
C GLY A 81 4.33 10.86 -11.92
N SER A 82 5.40 10.20 -11.47
CA SER A 82 5.80 8.88 -11.96
C SER A 82 4.77 7.80 -11.61
N GLN A 83 4.15 7.88 -10.42
CA GLN A 83 3.09 6.97 -9.99
C GLN A 83 1.85 7.07 -10.89
N LEU A 84 1.38 8.30 -11.16
CA LEU A 84 0.28 8.51 -12.10
C LEU A 84 0.65 8.00 -13.50
N ALA A 85 1.84 8.31 -14.00
CA ALA A 85 2.30 7.81 -15.29
C ALA A 85 2.33 6.27 -15.37
N SER A 86 2.83 5.59 -14.34
CA SER A 86 2.82 4.13 -14.23
C SER A 86 1.40 3.56 -14.24
N LEU A 87 0.47 4.19 -13.49
CA LEU A 87 -0.93 3.79 -13.52
C LEU A 87 -1.53 3.92 -14.92
N PHE A 88 -1.37 5.07 -15.59
CA PHE A 88 -1.95 5.28 -16.93
C PHE A 88 -1.37 4.36 -18.00
N ASN A 89 -0.09 3.98 -17.89
CA ASN A 89 0.48 2.91 -18.73
C ASN A 89 -0.22 1.56 -18.48
N LEU A 90 -0.56 1.27 -17.22
CA LEU A 90 -1.20 0.03 -16.84
C LEU A 90 -2.67 -0.04 -17.26
N LEU A 91 -3.42 1.05 -17.16
CA LEU A 91 -4.85 1.09 -17.50
C LEU A 91 -5.11 0.65 -18.94
N GLY A 92 -4.20 0.94 -19.87
CA GLY A 92 -4.32 0.48 -21.27
C GLY A 92 -4.03 -1.01 -21.48
N SER A 93 -3.56 -1.72 -20.46
CA SER A 93 -3.15 -3.13 -20.51
C SER A 93 -4.12 -4.09 -19.82
N VAL A 94 -5.19 -3.57 -19.22
CA VAL A 94 -6.24 -4.37 -18.58
C VAL A 94 -7.49 -4.44 -19.47
N PRO A 95 -8.25 -5.56 -19.46
CA PRO A 95 -9.41 -5.77 -20.32
C PRO A 95 -10.68 -5.09 -19.74
N PHE A 96 -10.55 -3.86 -19.24
CA PHE A 96 -11.64 -3.08 -18.64
C PHE A 96 -11.72 -1.68 -19.23
N GLU A 97 -12.94 -1.21 -19.47
CA GLU A 97 -13.23 0.09 -20.06
C GLU A 97 -13.39 1.16 -18.97
N LEU A 98 -12.49 2.15 -18.96
CA LEU A 98 -12.57 3.31 -18.08
C LEU A 98 -13.86 4.12 -18.35
N GLY A 99 -14.61 4.41 -17.30
CA GLY A 99 -15.92 5.08 -17.33
C GLY A 99 -17.12 4.16 -17.47
N LYS A 100 -16.91 2.91 -17.89
CA LYS A 100 -17.96 1.88 -17.93
C LYS A 100 -17.78 0.87 -16.79
N ASP A 101 -16.58 0.30 -16.68
CA ASP A 101 -16.28 -0.76 -15.71
C ASP A 101 -15.66 -0.21 -14.42
N TYR A 102 -14.99 0.93 -14.47
CA TYR A 102 -14.39 1.60 -13.30
C TYR A 102 -14.11 3.09 -13.57
N VAL A 103 -13.83 3.86 -12.52
CA VAL A 103 -13.36 5.25 -12.59
C VAL A 103 -11.97 5.40 -11.94
N VAL A 104 -11.28 6.50 -12.22
CA VAL A 104 -10.01 6.84 -11.56
C VAL A 104 -10.20 8.13 -10.77
N ILE A 105 -9.87 8.08 -9.48
CA ILE A 105 -9.99 9.21 -8.57
C ILE A 105 -8.62 9.46 -7.96
N ALA A 106 -7.91 10.48 -8.44
CA ALA A 106 -6.67 10.95 -7.85
C ALA A 106 -6.97 12.14 -6.94
N TYR A 107 -6.62 12.06 -5.66
CA TYR A 107 -6.82 13.17 -4.74
C TYR A 107 -5.48 13.68 -4.20
N SER A 108 -5.38 15.00 -4.15
CA SER A 108 -4.26 15.68 -3.52
C SER A 108 -4.39 15.63 -2.00
N PHE A 109 -3.37 15.14 -1.32
CA PHE A 109 -3.25 15.30 0.13
C PHE A 109 -2.47 16.57 0.55
N ASN A 110 -2.00 17.37 -0.41
CA ASN A 110 -1.40 18.68 -0.14
C ASN A 110 -2.48 19.77 -0.11
N PRO A 111 -2.78 20.37 1.05
CA PRO A 111 -3.84 21.37 1.17
C PRO A 111 -3.53 22.72 0.50
N GLN A 112 -2.28 22.91 0.04
CA GLN A 112 -1.86 24.12 -0.67
C GLN A 112 -2.08 24.03 -2.19
N GLU A 113 -2.53 22.88 -2.69
CA GLU A 113 -2.83 22.70 -4.10
C GLU A 113 -4.24 23.16 -4.44
N THR A 114 -4.36 23.64 -5.66
CA THR A 114 -5.56 24.28 -6.19
C THR A 114 -6.08 23.52 -7.40
N PRO A 115 -7.33 23.78 -7.83
CA PRO A 115 -7.86 23.23 -9.08
C PRO A 115 -6.98 23.53 -10.31
N ALA A 116 -6.20 24.62 -10.29
CA ALA A 116 -5.25 24.92 -11.35
C ALA A 116 -4.08 23.91 -11.40
N ASP A 117 -3.60 23.44 -10.25
CA ASP A 117 -2.55 22.42 -10.17
C ASP A 117 -3.06 21.06 -10.69
N ALA A 118 -4.30 20.70 -10.32
CA ALA A 118 -4.98 19.52 -10.85
C ALA A 118 -5.16 19.57 -12.38
N ARG A 119 -5.59 20.72 -12.93
CA ARG A 119 -5.68 20.94 -14.38
C ARG A 119 -4.34 20.80 -15.08
N ALA A 120 -3.29 21.40 -14.51
CA ALA A 120 -1.96 21.32 -15.07
C ALA A 120 -1.46 19.87 -15.13
N GLU A 121 -1.78 19.05 -14.13
CA GLU A 121 -1.48 17.62 -14.14
C GLU A 121 -2.34 16.86 -15.16
N ARG A 122 -3.65 17.14 -15.26
CA ARG A 122 -4.51 16.58 -16.32
C ARG A 122 -3.91 16.85 -17.70
N ASP A 123 -3.50 18.07 -17.98
CA ASP A 123 -2.91 18.44 -19.27
C ASP A 123 -1.64 17.64 -19.58
N LYS A 124 -0.79 17.37 -18.57
CA LYS A 124 0.37 16.49 -18.74
C LYS A 124 -0.04 15.07 -19.11
N LEU A 125 -1.02 14.51 -18.39
CA LEU A 125 -1.51 13.15 -18.63
C LEU A 125 -2.17 13.03 -20.01
N VAL A 126 -3.01 14.00 -20.40
CA VAL A 126 -3.70 14.04 -21.70
C VAL A 126 -2.71 14.11 -22.86
N ARG A 127 -1.61 14.85 -22.73
CA ARG A 127 -0.56 14.88 -23.75
C ARG A 127 0.04 13.50 -24.04
N ARG A 128 0.06 12.59 -23.06
CA ARG A 128 0.68 11.27 -23.18
C ARG A 128 -0.31 10.12 -23.39
N TRP A 129 -1.51 10.22 -22.81
CA TRP A 129 -2.61 9.24 -22.91
C TRP A 129 -3.95 9.94 -23.19
N PRO A 130 -4.13 10.55 -24.38
CA PRO A 130 -5.29 11.41 -24.66
C PRO A 130 -6.64 10.69 -24.52
N ALA A 131 -6.72 9.42 -24.94
CA ALA A 131 -7.96 8.64 -24.84
C ALA A 131 -8.35 8.28 -23.39
N LEU A 132 -7.36 8.06 -22.52
CA LEU A 132 -7.61 7.69 -21.11
C LEU A 132 -7.76 8.93 -20.24
N ALA A 133 -6.75 9.80 -20.21
CA ALA A 133 -6.71 10.96 -19.32
C ALA A 133 -7.70 12.07 -19.72
N GLY A 134 -8.13 12.09 -20.99
CA GLY A 134 -9.19 12.98 -21.48
C GLY A 134 -10.61 12.50 -21.14
N SER A 135 -10.76 11.29 -20.58
CA SER A 135 -12.05 10.77 -20.15
C SER A 135 -12.60 11.56 -18.97
N GLN A 136 -13.92 11.75 -18.96
CA GLN A 136 -14.66 12.32 -17.82
C GLN A 136 -14.66 11.40 -16.59
N ALA A 137 -14.24 10.13 -16.75
CA ALA A 137 -14.09 9.16 -15.66
C ALA A 137 -12.74 9.23 -14.92
N VAL A 138 -11.91 10.21 -15.26
CA VAL A 138 -10.68 10.54 -14.53
C VAL A 138 -10.92 11.82 -13.76
N HIS A 139 -10.85 11.74 -12.44
CA HIS A 139 -11.09 12.86 -11.53
C HIS A 139 -9.80 13.20 -10.79
N LEU A 140 -9.34 14.44 -10.91
CA LEU A 140 -8.19 14.97 -10.18
C LEU A 140 -8.72 15.99 -9.17
N LEU A 141 -8.51 15.68 -7.89
CA LEU A 141 -9.16 16.38 -6.78
C LEU A 141 -8.14 17.14 -5.94
N THR A 142 -8.52 18.34 -5.51
CA THR A 142 -7.83 19.13 -4.48
C THR A 142 -8.81 19.48 -3.38
N GLY A 143 -8.31 19.89 -2.21
CA GLY A 143 -9.19 20.23 -1.11
C GLY A 143 -8.46 20.61 0.16
N PRO A 144 -9.21 20.97 1.21
CA PRO A 144 -8.64 21.28 2.51
C PRO A 144 -8.03 20.04 3.15
N GLU A 145 -7.09 20.25 4.07
CA GLU A 145 -6.42 19.16 4.81
C GLU A 145 -7.42 18.24 5.53
N SER A 146 -8.54 18.78 5.99
CA SER A 146 -9.59 17.98 6.65
C SER A 146 -10.21 16.94 5.72
N ALA A 147 -10.34 17.22 4.42
CA ALA A 147 -10.89 16.29 3.45
C ALA A 147 -9.91 15.16 3.15
N SER A 148 -8.65 15.51 2.84
CA SER A 148 -7.62 14.51 2.55
C SER A 148 -7.31 13.64 3.77
N ARG A 149 -7.17 14.22 4.98
CA ARG A 149 -6.98 13.44 6.21
C ARG A 149 -8.14 12.50 6.48
N ARG A 150 -9.39 12.96 6.35
CA ARG A 150 -10.57 12.12 6.60
C ARG A 150 -10.59 10.88 5.71
N VAL A 151 -10.26 11.02 4.43
CA VAL A 151 -10.18 9.89 3.49
C VAL A 151 -8.98 9.00 3.81
N SER A 152 -7.81 9.60 3.97
CA SER A 152 -6.56 8.89 4.25
C SER A 152 -6.64 8.08 5.55
N ASP A 153 -7.11 8.67 6.65
CA ASP A 153 -7.23 8.02 7.95
C ASP A 153 -8.23 6.86 7.91
N ALA A 154 -9.36 7.02 7.20
CA ALA A 154 -10.35 5.96 7.04
C ALA A 154 -9.80 4.73 6.29
N LEU A 155 -8.87 4.95 5.36
CA LEU A 155 -8.25 3.90 4.55
C LEU A 155 -6.90 3.41 5.10
N GLY A 156 -6.46 3.94 6.25
CA GLY A 156 -5.18 3.62 6.86
C GLY A 156 -3.96 4.22 6.16
N PHE A 157 -4.14 5.13 5.19
CA PHE A 157 -3.04 5.78 4.48
C PHE A 157 -2.45 6.91 5.33
N ARG A 158 -1.22 6.76 5.82
CA ARG A 158 -0.54 7.79 6.61
C ARG A 158 0.46 8.56 5.78
N TYR A 159 0.44 9.87 5.91
CA TYR A 159 1.40 10.79 5.33
C TYR A 159 1.79 11.87 6.35
N ARG A 160 3.03 12.34 6.29
CA ARG A 160 3.54 13.39 7.19
C ARG A 160 4.43 14.37 6.45
N TRP A 161 4.32 15.65 6.82
CA TRP A 161 5.21 16.68 6.32
C TRP A 161 6.61 16.51 6.91
N ASP A 162 7.61 16.52 6.05
CA ASP A 162 9.03 16.56 6.36
C ASP A 162 9.52 17.99 6.12
N ALA A 163 9.87 18.67 7.22
CA ALA A 163 10.33 20.05 7.18
C ALA A 163 11.78 20.20 6.66
N GLU A 164 12.57 19.13 6.61
CA GLU A 164 13.94 19.18 6.11
C GLU A 164 13.96 19.27 4.59
N ILE A 165 13.17 18.41 3.93
CA ILE A 165 13.06 18.38 2.46
C ILE A 165 11.88 19.20 1.92
N GLN A 166 11.03 19.76 2.80
CA GLN A 166 9.83 20.52 2.42
C GLN A 166 8.86 19.71 1.54
N GLU A 167 8.64 18.45 1.92
CA GLU A 167 7.79 17.52 1.19
C GLU A 167 6.99 16.64 2.14
N TYR A 168 6.06 15.85 1.60
CA TYR A 168 5.34 14.85 2.37
C TYR A 168 6.00 13.48 2.21
N ALA A 169 6.39 12.86 3.32
CA ALA A 169 6.66 11.43 3.35
C ALA A 169 5.33 10.67 3.25
N HIS A 170 5.27 9.68 2.36
CA HIS A 170 4.16 8.73 2.22
C HIS A 170 4.61 7.48 1.46
N ALA A 171 3.86 6.39 1.60
CA ALA A 171 4.02 5.22 0.74
C ALA A 171 3.43 5.48 -0.66
N SER A 172 4.07 4.96 -1.71
CA SER A 172 3.45 4.91 -3.05
C SER A 172 2.53 3.71 -3.12
N ALA A 173 1.24 3.94 -3.31
CA ALA A 173 0.24 2.89 -3.52
C ALA A 173 -1.03 3.46 -4.17
N ILE A 174 -1.80 2.58 -4.81
CA ILE A 174 -3.17 2.84 -5.27
C ILE A 174 -4.13 1.90 -4.56
N ALA A 175 -5.33 2.35 -4.28
CA ALA A 175 -6.38 1.50 -3.72
C ALA A 175 -7.41 1.16 -4.78
N THR A 176 -7.98 -0.04 -4.73
CA THR A 176 -9.22 -0.35 -5.45
C THR A 176 -10.40 -0.30 -4.49
N LEU A 177 -11.46 0.38 -4.92
CA LEU A 177 -12.70 0.55 -4.19
C LEU A 177 -13.84 -0.13 -4.94
N SER A 178 -14.72 -0.78 -4.21
CA SER A 178 -16.00 -1.29 -4.73
C SER A 178 -16.96 -0.16 -5.12
N PRO A 179 -18.06 -0.45 -5.86
CA PRO A 179 -19.13 0.51 -6.16
C PRO A 179 -19.69 1.28 -4.97
N SER A 180 -19.73 0.65 -3.79
CA SER A 180 -20.21 1.28 -2.56
C SER A 180 -19.12 2.04 -1.82
N GLY A 181 -17.90 2.14 -2.36
CA GLY A 181 -16.77 2.82 -1.75
C GLY A 181 -16.05 2.03 -0.64
N LYS A 182 -16.24 0.71 -0.55
CA LYS A 182 -15.43 -0.13 0.35
C LYS A 182 -14.07 -0.40 -0.25
N LEU A 183 -13.02 -0.27 0.56
CA LEU A 183 -11.66 -0.67 0.25
C LEU A 183 -11.56 -2.18 0.03
N VAL A 184 -11.16 -2.55 -1.18
CA VAL A 184 -10.96 -3.95 -1.57
C VAL A 184 -9.52 -4.35 -1.29
N GLN A 185 -8.55 -3.62 -1.85
CA GLN A 185 -7.13 -3.83 -1.59
C GLN A 185 -6.27 -2.61 -1.97
N TRP A 186 -5.04 -2.61 -1.46
CA TRP A 186 -3.98 -1.68 -1.85
C TRP A 186 -2.96 -2.39 -2.75
N LEU A 187 -2.58 -1.74 -3.85
CA LEU A 187 -1.46 -2.14 -4.71
C LEU A 187 -0.28 -1.19 -4.45
N TYR A 188 0.84 -1.74 -4.00
CA TYR A 188 1.99 -0.98 -3.51
C TYR A 188 3.04 -0.73 -4.60
N GLY A 189 3.84 0.31 -4.39
CA GLY A 189 4.97 0.68 -5.25
C GLY A 189 4.53 1.41 -6.51
N LEU A 190 5.37 1.32 -7.55
CA LEU A 190 5.17 1.94 -8.88
C LEU A 190 5.15 0.91 -10.02
N GLY A 191 5.53 -0.33 -9.73
CA GLY A 191 5.68 -1.44 -10.68
C GLY A 191 4.45 -2.34 -10.75
N TYR A 192 3.26 -1.74 -10.76
CA TYR A 192 1.99 -2.45 -10.80
C TYR A 192 1.93 -3.44 -11.98
N GLN A 193 1.53 -4.68 -11.73
CA GLN A 193 1.38 -5.67 -12.79
C GLN A 193 -0.05 -5.66 -13.37
N PRO A 194 -0.23 -5.90 -14.69
CA PRO A 194 -1.56 -5.91 -15.30
C PRO A 194 -2.51 -6.92 -14.68
N ASN A 195 -1.98 -8.08 -14.28
CA ASN A 195 -2.76 -9.11 -13.63
C ASN A 195 -3.25 -8.70 -12.24
N ASP A 196 -2.43 -7.99 -11.47
CA ASP A 196 -2.79 -7.54 -10.12
C ASP A 196 -3.91 -6.51 -10.19
N LEU A 197 -3.79 -5.52 -11.09
CA LEU A 197 -4.86 -4.54 -11.30
C LEU A 197 -6.13 -5.20 -11.86
N ARG A 198 -5.99 -6.15 -12.80
CA ARG A 198 -7.14 -6.87 -13.36
C ARG A 198 -7.89 -7.63 -12.27
N LEU A 199 -7.18 -8.34 -11.40
CA LEU A 199 -7.79 -9.07 -10.29
C LEU A 199 -8.43 -8.08 -9.30
N ALA A 200 -7.71 -7.03 -8.91
CA ALA A 200 -8.21 -6.03 -7.97
C ALA A 200 -9.46 -5.29 -8.45
N LEU A 201 -9.59 -5.03 -9.76
CA LEU A 201 -10.81 -4.47 -10.36
C LEU A 201 -11.94 -5.48 -10.47
N THR A 202 -11.63 -6.76 -10.69
CA THR A 202 -12.64 -7.84 -10.68
C THR A 202 -13.25 -7.97 -9.29
N ASP A 203 -12.40 -8.08 -8.26
CA ASP A 203 -12.84 -8.18 -6.87
C ASP A 203 -13.62 -6.93 -6.44
N ALA A 204 -13.17 -5.74 -6.88
CA ALA A 204 -13.88 -4.50 -6.62
C ALA A 204 -15.26 -4.44 -7.29
N GLY A 205 -15.36 -4.87 -8.55
CA GLY A 205 -16.63 -4.99 -9.29
C GLY A 205 -17.65 -5.88 -8.58
N GLU A 206 -17.18 -6.98 -7.99
CA GLU A 206 -18.02 -7.93 -7.26
C GLU A 206 -18.22 -7.55 -5.78
N GLY A 207 -17.56 -6.48 -5.31
CA GLY A 207 -17.59 -6.06 -3.91
C GLY A 207 -16.93 -7.06 -2.95
N ARG A 208 -16.05 -7.93 -3.46
CA ARG A 208 -15.28 -8.87 -2.64
C ARG A 208 -14.19 -8.10 -1.93
N VAL A 209 -14.36 -7.91 -0.63
CA VAL A 209 -13.29 -7.49 0.26
C VAL A 209 -12.53 -8.76 0.62
N GLY A 210 -11.20 -8.78 0.43
CA GLY A 210 -10.37 -9.97 0.68
C GLY A 210 -10.73 -10.67 1.98
N ASP A 211 -11.11 -11.94 1.88
CA ASP A 211 -11.51 -12.79 3.00
C ASP A 211 -10.26 -13.45 3.62
N PHE A 212 -10.37 -13.89 4.86
CA PHE A 212 -9.30 -14.54 5.65
C PHE A 212 -8.62 -15.72 4.92
N SER A 213 -9.27 -16.35 3.93
CA SER A 213 -8.67 -17.37 3.06
C SER A 213 -7.64 -16.85 2.08
N ASP A 214 -7.78 -15.60 1.60
CA ASP A 214 -6.75 -14.94 0.80
C ASP A 214 -5.53 -14.64 1.66
N GLN A 215 -5.70 -14.46 2.97
CA GLN A 215 -4.59 -14.28 3.91
C GLN A 215 -3.73 -15.54 4.07
N LEU A 216 -4.30 -16.73 3.81
CA LEU A 216 -3.59 -18.00 3.79
C LEU A 216 -2.82 -18.22 2.46
N LEU A 217 -3.36 -17.74 1.34
CA LEU A 217 -2.63 -17.63 0.06
C LEU A 217 -1.57 -16.51 0.08
N LEU A 218 -1.84 -15.40 0.80
CA LEU A 218 -0.94 -14.28 1.04
C LEU A 218 0.18 -14.62 2.03
N LEU A 219 0.07 -15.71 2.79
CA LEU A 219 1.23 -16.23 3.52
C LEU A 219 2.36 -16.59 2.54
N CYS A 220 2.03 -16.96 1.29
CA CYS A 220 2.98 -17.20 0.20
C CYS A 220 3.27 -15.97 -0.68
N TYR A 221 2.47 -14.90 -0.60
CA TYR A 221 2.51 -13.72 -1.49
C TYR A 221 2.71 -12.38 -0.77
N HIS A 222 3.14 -12.38 0.49
CA HIS A 222 3.39 -11.14 1.23
C HIS A 222 4.66 -10.45 0.69
N TYR A 223 4.46 -9.45 -0.16
CA TYR A 223 5.49 -8.51 -0.59
C TYR A 223 5.75 -7.53 0.56
N ASN A 224 6.93 -7.61 1.18
CA ASN A 224 7.34 -6.66 2.20
C ASN A 224 7.93 -5.40 1.51
N PRO A 225 7.25 -4.25 1.57
CA PRO A 225 7.70 -3.03 0.89
C PRO A 225 8.96 -2.41 1.52
N ARG A 226 9.45 -2.89 2.67
CA ARG A 226 10.72 -2.43 3.27
C ARG A 226 11.95 -3.12 2.69
N THR A 227 11.81 -4.31 2.11
CA THR A 227 12.95 -5.14 1.63
C THR A 227 12.88 -5.47 0.14
N GLY A 228 11.75 -5.22 -0.53
CA GLY A 228 11.56 -5.56 -1.94
C GLY A 228 11.55 -7.08 -2.20
N GLY A 229 11.36 -7.91 -1.16
CA GLY A 229 11.36 -9.36 -1.23
C GLY A 229 10.49 -10.02 -0.15
N TYR A 230 10.15 -11.29 -0.37
CA TYR A 230 9.37 -12.13 0.53
C TYR A 230 10.02 -12.24 1.93
N ASP A 231 9.22 -12.22 3.00
CA ASP A 231 9.74 -12.39 4.37
C ASP A 231 10.47 -13.74 4.52
N ASN A 232 11.79 -13.67 4.76
CA ASN A 232 12.73 -14.80 4.83
C ASN A 232 12.29 -15.93 5.79
N TRP A 233 11.42 -15.65 6.76
CA TRP A 233 10.88 -16.63 7.70
C TRP A 233 9.97 -17.66 7.03
N VAL A 234 9.09 -17.24 6.12
CA VAL A 234 8.09 -18.15 5.52
C VAL A 234 8.75 -19.10 4.51
N ILE A 235 9.67 -18.60 3.70
CA ILE A 235 10.50 -19.43 2.81
C ILE A 235 11.33 -20.41 3.63
N GLY A 236 11.91 -19.97 4.75
CA GLY A 236 12.62 -20.85 5.68
C GLY A 236 11.74 -21.98 6.22
N ALA A 237 10.52 -21.67 6.68
CA ALA A 237 9.57 -22.67 7.17
C ALA A 237 9.14 -23.67 6.09
N LEU A 238 8.85 -23.19 4.87
CA LEU A 238 8.54 -24.03 3.70
C LEU A 238 9.71 -24.93 3.30
N GLN A 239 10.94 -24.41 3.29
CA GLN A 239 12.14 -25.18 2.99
C GLN A 239 12.41 -26.25 4.05
N VAL A 240 12.22 -25.93 5.33
CA VAL A 240 12.34 -26.91 6.43
C VAL A 240 11.27 -27.99 6.31
N GLY A 241 10.01 -27.60 6.09
CA GLY A 241 8.90 -28.55 5.93
C GLY A 241 9.06 -29.45 4.70
N GLY A 242 9.46 -28.88 3.56
CA GLY A 242 9.74 -29.61 2.32
C GLY A 242 10.91 -30.58 2.47
N THR A 243 12.01 -30.13 3.07
CA THR A 243 13.19 -30.97 3.33
C THR A 243 12.87 -32.10 4.30
N GLY A 244 12.13 -31.81 5.37
CA GLY A 244 11.69 -32.82 6.34
C GLY A 244 10.81 -33.90 5.68
N THR A 245 9.89 -33.50 4.82
CA THR A 245 9.01 -34.43 4.09
C THR A 245 9.81 -35.31 3.13
N ALA A 246 10.77 -34.73 2.38
CA ALA A 246 11.64 -35.48 1.48
C ALA A 246 12.50 -36.49 2.24
N LEU A 247 13.09 -36.11 3.38
CA LEU A 247 13.88 -37.01 4.22
C LEU A 247 13.04 -38.13 4.82
N ALA A 248 11.80 -37.85 5.23
CA ALA A 248 10.89 -38.87 5.74
C ALA A 248 10.54 -39.90 4.67
N LEU A 249 10.25 -39.46 3.44
CA LEU A 249 9.97 -40.36 2.32
C LEU A 249 11.19 -41.19 1.93
N LEU A 250 12.36 -40.57 1.79
CA LEU A 250 13.60 -41.27 1.48
C LEU A 250 13.99 -42.26 2.58
N GLY A 251 13.84 -41.88 3.84
CA GLY A 251 14.06 -42.75 4.99
C GLY A 251 13.11 -43.94 5.01
N PHE A 252 11.82 -43.71 4.74
CA PHE A 252 10.81 -44.77 4.64
C PHE A 252 11.13 -45.76 3.50
N ILE A 253 11.44 -45.25 2.31
CA ILE A 253 11.83 -46.08 1.16
C ILE A 253 13.09 -46.88 1.48
N GLY A 254 14.12 -46.25 2.05
CA GLY A 254 15.36 -46.91 2.46
C GLY A 254 15.13 -48.02 3.49
N LEU A 255 14.30 -47.77 4.51
CA LEU A 255 13.91 -48.76 5.50
C LEU A 255 13.12 -49.93 4.90
N SER A 256 12.22 -49.65 3.96
CA SER A 256 11.44 -50.67 3.26
C SER A 256 12.35 -51.59 2.44
N LEU A 257 13.25 -51.01 1.64
CA LEU A 257 14.21 -51.76 0.82
C LEU A 257 15.21 -52.56 1.67
N TRP A 258 15.65 -52.00 2.80
CA TRP A 258 16.54 -52.71 3.72
C TRP A 258 15.86 -53.90 4.40
N ARG A 259 14.58 -53.74 4.80
CA ARG A 259 13.77 -54.84 5.36
C ARG A 259 13.51 -55.94 4.34
N GLU A 260 13.31 -55.60 3.07
CA GLU A 260 13.18 -56.57 1.99
C GLU A 260 14.48 -57.35 1.72
N ARG A 261 15.63 -56.67 1.71
CA ARG A 261 16.93 -57.33 1.54
C ARG A 261 17.22 -58.30 2.68
N ARG A 262 16.99 -57.91 3.94
CA ARG A 262 17.17 -58.82 5.10
C ARG A 262 16.22 -60.01 5.10
N LYS A 263 15.00 -59.87 4.58
CA LYS A 263 14.07 -61.01 4.41
C LYS A 263 14.53 -61.98 3.31
N ARG A 264 15.19 -61.49 2.26
CA ARG A 264 15.75 -62.34 1.20
C ARG A 264 16.98 -63.11 1.67
N GLU A 265 17.85 -62.47 2.46
CA GLU A 265 19.05 -63.12 3.02
C GLU A 265 18.71 -64.21 4.05
N GLY A 266 17.60 -64.10 4.78
CA GLY A 266 17.13 -65.15 5.72
C GLY A 266 16.21 -66.21 5.09
N GLY A 267 15.94 -66.14 3.78
CA GLY A 267 15.08 -67.07 3.05
C GLY A 267 15.83 -68.15 2.26
N ASP A 268 17.16 -68.06 2.20
CA ASP A 268 18.03 -68.97 1.41
C ASP A 268 18.68 -70.08 2.27
N GLU A 269 18.28 -70.20 3.55
CA GLU A 269 18.73 -71.25 4.50
C GLU A 269 17.63 -72.28 4.85
N ARG A 270 16.61 -72.47 3.99
CA ARG A 270 15.63 -73.56 4.13
C ARG A 270 15.51 -74.43 2.90
#